data_AF-A0A9E2PQ50-F1
#
_entry.id   AF-A0A9E2PQ50-F1
#
_cell.length_a   1.000
_cell.length_b   1.000
_cell.length_c   1.000
_cell.angle_alpha   90.00
_cell.angle_beta   90.00
_cell.angle_gamma   90.00
#
_symmetry.space_group_name_H-M   'P 1'
#
loop_
_entity.id
_entity.type
_entity.pdbx_description
1 polymer ?
#
loop_
_entity_poly.entity_id
_entity_poly.type
_entity_poly.pdbx_seq_one_letter_code
_entity_poly.pdbx_strand_id
1 'polypeptide(L)'
;VILDEPASGFDSLGRIRIREIIVALRERGKTVFFSSHELSEVERVCDRVGILAAGRLVAEGRMAELVKAGESLEQYFIRVVS
;
A
#
# COMPACT_ATOMS: atom_id res chain seq x y z
N VAL A 1 14.62 -1.04 -0.28
CA VAL A 1 14.18 -1.88 -1.42
C VAL A 1 13.07 -1.13 -2.13
N ILE A 2 13.15 -1.00 -3.44
CA ILE A 2 12.13 -0.31 -4.25
C ILE A 2 11.52 -1.37 -5.17
N LEU A 3 10.20 -1.49 -5.18
CA LEU A 3 9.47 -2.45 -5.98
C LEU A 3 8.39 -1.72 -6.79
N ASP A 4 8.30 -2.02 -8.07
CA ASP A 4 7.21 -1.51 -8.91
C ASP A 4 6.18 -2.62 -9.09
N GLU A 5 4.97 -2.43 -8.56
CA GLU A 5 3.85 -3.37 -8.69
C GLU A 5 4.21 -4.85 -8.34
N PRO A 6 4.81 -5.13 -7.16
CA PRO A 6 5.46 -6.42 -6.87
C PRO A 6 4.52 -7.63 -6.85
N ALA A 7 3.22 -7.40 -6.68
CA ALA A 7 2.20 -8.44 -6.60
C ALA A 7 1.34 -8.53 -7.88
N SER A 8 1.64 -7.70 -8.89
CA SER A 8 0.90 -7.68 -10.15
C SER A 8 1.09 -8.99 -10.92
N GLY A 9 0.00 -9.50 -11.49
CA GLY A 9 0.00 -10.77 -12.24
C GLY A 9 0.10 -12.03 -11.39
N PHE A 10 0.20 -11.92 -10.07
CA PHE A 10 0.17 -13.07 -9.17
C PHE A 10 -1.26 -13.44 -8.75
N ASP A 11 -1.48 -14.74 -8.59
CA ASP A 11 -2.68 -15.30 -7.97
C ASP A 11 -2.71 -15.02 -6.45
N SER A 12 -3.80 -15.42 -5.79
CA SER A 12 -3.99 -15.18 -4.35
C SER A 12 -2.85 -15.71 -3.49
N LEU A 13 -2.27 -16.87 -3.84
CA LEU A 13 -1.15 -17.47 -3.12
C LEU A 13 0.16 -16.71 -3.35
N GLY A 14 0.42 -16.31 -4.60
CA GLY A 14 1.59 -15.51 -4.95
C GLY A 14 1.60 -14.15 -4.23
N ARG A 15 0.43 -13.50 -4.12
CA ARG A 15 0.26 -12.24 -3.38
C ARG A 15 0.61 -12.38 -1.90
N ILE A 16 0.18 -13.48 -1.27
CA ILE A 16 0.53 -13.78 0.13
C ILE A 16 2.05 -13.92 0.28
N ARG A 17 2.73 -14.64 -0.62
CA ARG A 17 4.19 -14.80 -0.56
C ARG A 17 4.94 -13.48 -0.74
N ILE A 18 4.53 -12.64 -1.69
CA ILE A 18 5.12 -11.30 -1.88
C ILE A 18 4.99 -10.48 -0.60
N ARG A 19 3.82 -10.52 0.05
CA ARG A 19 3.60 -9.87 1.34
C ARG A 19 4.55 -10.38 2.42
N GLU A 20 4.69 -11.70 2.57
CA GLU A 20 5.62 -12.30 3.54
C GLU A 20 7.06 -11.82 3.32
N ILE A 21 7.49 -11.69 2.06
CA ILE A 21 8.82 -11.15 1.71
C ILE A 21 8.94 -9.70 2.16
N ILE A 22 7.94 -8.85 1.89
CA ILE A 22 7.96 -7.44 2.30
C ILE A 22 8.04 -7.32 3.83
N VAL A 23 7.25 -8.11 4.56
CA VAL A 23 7.27 -8.14 6.04
C VAL A 23 8.63 -8.59 6.55
N ALA A 24 9.19 -9.68 6.00
CA ALA A 24 10.50 -10.17 6.40
C ALA A 24 11.64 -9.17 6.12
N LEU A 25 11.56 -8.40 5.03
CA LEU A 25 12.50 -7.32 4.74
C LEU A 25 12.40 -6.21 5.80
N ARG A 26 11.18 -5.82 6.16
CA ARG A 26 10.90 -4.83 7.21
C ARG A 26 11.44 -5.29 8.57
N GLU A 27 11.23 -6.54 8.95
CA GLU A 27 11.75 -7.13 10.19
C GLU A 27 13.29 -7.14 10.25
N ARG A 28 13.96 -7.21 9.10
CA ARG A 28 15.43 -7.07 8.98
C ARG A 28 15.90 -5.61 9.00
N GLY A 29 15.04 -4.67 9.40
CA GLY A 29 15.34 -3.24 9.47
C GLY A 29 15.48 -2.56 8.10
N LYS A 30 14.91 -3.13 7.04
CA LYS A 30 14.95 -2.54 5.70
C LYS A 30 13.73 -1.65 5.47
N THR A 31 13.94 -0.49 4.89
CA THR A 31 12.86 0.30 4.30
C THR A 31 12.45 -0.31 2.97
N VAL A 32 11.16 -0.57 2.80
CA VAL A 32 10.54 -1.05 1.56
C VAL A 32 9.61 0.03 1.05
N PHE A 33 9.78 0.43 -0.21
CA PHE A 33 8.92 1.37 -0.92
C PHE A 33 8.36 0.67 -2.14
N PHE A 34 7.04 0.70 -2.33
CA PHE A 34 6.43 0.07 -3.49
C PHE A 34 5.19 0.81 -3.98
N SER A 35 4.92 0.69 -5.27
CA SER A 35 3.68 1.07 -5.93
C SER A 35 2.72 -0.12 -5.98
N SER A 36 1.43 0.15 -5.85
CA SER A 36 0.37 -0.83 -6.03
C SER A 36 -0.93 -0.11 -6.34
N HIS A 37 -1.69 -0.61 -7.32
CA HIS A 37 -3.09 -0.23 -7.54
C HIS A 37 -4.06 -1.05 -6.68
N GLU A 38 -3.58 -2.14 -6.08
CA GLU A 38 -4.38 -3.03 -5.22
C GLU A 38 -4.40 -2.47 -3.78
N LEU A 39 -5.42 -1.68 -3.46
CA LEU A 39 -5.51 -0.95 -2.19
C LEU A 39 -5.58 -1.88 -0.97
N SER A 40 -6.23 -3.04 -1.09
CA SER A 40 -6.31 -4.03 -0.01
C SER A 40 -4.95 -4.60 0.39
N GLU A 41 -3.98 -4.68 -0.53
CA GLU A 41 -2.62 -5.08 -0.22
C GLU A 41 -1.85 -3.96 0.48
N VAL A 42 -2.02 -2.72 0.01
CA VAL A 42 -1.39 -1.54 0.64
C VAL A 42 -1.87 -1.41 2.09
N GLU A 43 -3.17 -1.52 2.33
CA GLU A 43 -3.78 -1.41 3.66
C GLU A 43 -3.25 -2.46 4.65
N ARG A 44 -2.93 -3.67 4.16
CA ARG A 44 -2.43 -4.77 5.01
C ARG A 44 -0.95 -4.69 5.36
N VAL A 45 -0.16 -3.96 4.58
CA VAL A 45 1.31 -4.07 4.62
C VAL A 45 2.01 -2.73 4.90
N CYS A 46 1.43 -1.62 4.47
CA CYS A 46 2.08 -0.31 4.56
C CYS A 46 1.82 0.41 5.87
N ASP A 47 2.88 0.93 6.49
CA ASP A 47 2.78 1.87 7.61
C ASP A 47 2.41 3.29 7.14
N ARG A 48 2.88 3.67 5.94
CA ARG A 48 2.66 4.96 5.28
C ARG A 48 2.20 4.74 3.84
N VAL A 49 1.28 5.59 3.37
CA VAL A 49 0.76 5.55 2.01
C VAL A 49 0.79 6.95 1.39
N GLY A 50 1.08 7.00 0.09
CA GLY A 50 0.88 8.17 -0.75
C GLY A 50 -0.11 7.82 -1.86
N ILE A 51 -1.08 8.70 -2.12
CA ILE A 51 -2.07 8.53 -3.19
C ILE A 51 -1.72 9.49 -4.32
N LEU A 52 -1.44 8.92 -5.49
CA LEU A 52 -1.18 9.65 -6.72
C LEU A 52 -2.43 9.63 -7.61
N ALA A 53 -2.88 10.81 -8.03
CA ALA A 53 -3.98 10.97 -8.98
C ALA A 53 -3.65 12.08 -9.97
N ALA A 54 -3.88 11.84 -11.27
CA ALA A 54 -3.61 12.79 -12.35
C ALA A 54 -2.20 13.44 -12.29
N GLY A 55 -1.18 12.64 -11.94
CA GLY A 55 0.21 13.10 -11.82
C GLY A 55 0.51 13.96 -10.58
N ARG A 56 -0.40 14.03 -9.60
CA ARG A 56 -0.22 14.77 -8.35
C ARG A 56 -0.37 13.87 -7.14
N LEU A 57 0.43 14.13 -6.11
CA LEU A 57 0.29 13.50 -4.80
C LEU A 57 -0.84 14.20 -4.05
N VAL A 58 -2.01 13.58 -4.00
CA VAL A 58 -3.23 14.16 -3.42
C VAL A 58 -3.37 13.86 -1.93
N ALA A 59 -2.69 12.82 -1.44
CA ALA A 59 -2.59 12.50 -0.02
C ALA A 59 -1.27 11.79 0.28
N GLU A 60 -0.71 12.02 1.46
CA GLU A 60 0.47 11.31 1.98
C GLU A 60 0.44 11.32 3.51
N GLY A 61 0.75 10.20 4.15
CA GLY A 61 0.77 10.11 5.61
C GLY A 61 0.85 8.69 6.14
N ARG A 62 0.78 8.54 7.46
CA ARG A 62 0.61 7.21 8.06
C ARG A 62 -0.79 6.68 7.80
N MET A 63 -0.93 5.37 7.63
CA MET A 63 -2.24 4.75 7.43
C MET A 63 -3.25 5.16 8.52
N ALA A 64 -2.81 5.12 9.78
CA ALA A 64 -3.60 5.50 10.95
C ALA A 64 -4.00 6.99 11.03
N GLU A 65 -3.32 7.87 10.28
CA GLU A 65 -3.63 9.30 10.22
C GLU A 65 -4.59 9.63 9.08
N LEU A 66 -4.56 8.84 7.99
CA LEU A 66 -5.35 9.08 6.78
C LEU A 66 -6.70 8.36 6.81
N VAL A 67 -6.72 7.11 7.27
CA VAL A 67 -7.90 6.23 7.26
C VAL A 67 -8.56 6.24 8.63
N LYS A 68 -9.86 6.59 8.69
CA LYS A 68 -10.61 6.64 9.94
C LYS A 68 -10.91 5.24 10.47
N ALA A 69 -11.18 5.13 11.77
CA ALA A 69 -11.63 3.86 12.34
C ALA A 69 -12.92 3.37 11.66
N GLY A 70 -12.90 2.16 11.11
CA GLY A 70 -14.02 1.56 10.37
C GLY A 70 -14.12 1.98 8.89
N GLU A 71 -13.19 2.80 8.40
CA GLU A 71 -13.04 3.16 6.99
C GLU A 71 -11.96 2.25 6.35
N SER A 72 -12.16 1.83 5.10
CA SER A 72 -11.11 1.14 4.33
C SER A 72 -10.26 2.15 3.54
N LEU A 73 -9.07 1.72 3.11
CA LEU A 73 -8.23 2.57 2.24
C LEU A 73 -8.93 2.88 0.90
N GLU A 74 -9.76 1.96 0.41
CA GLU A 74 -10.56 2.16 -0.79
C GLU A 74 -11.60 3.28 -0.63
N GLN A 75 -12.31 3.32 0.50
CA GLN A 75 -13.24 4.40 0.81
C GLN A 75 -12.51 5.75 0.92
N TYR A 76 -11.33 5.75 1.56
CA TYR A 76 -10.50 6.94 1.64
C TYR A 76 -10.04 7.43 0.26
N PHE A 77 -9.59 6.51 -0.60
CA PHE A 77 -9.17 6.81 -1.96
C PHE A 77 -10.29 7.48 -2.76
N ILE A 78 -11.51 6.94 -2.72
CA ILE A 78 -12.66 7.54 -3.40
C ILE A 78 -12.89 8.97 -2.90
N ARG A 79 -12.75 9.24 -1.59
CA ARG A 79 -12.94 10.57 -1.01
C ARG A 79 -11.93 11.61 -1.47
N VAL A 80 -10.68 11.22 -1.74
CA VAL A 80 -9.61 12.16 -2.10
C VAL A 80 -9.39 12.29 -3.61
N VAL A 81 -9.90 11.34 -4.39
CA VAL A 81 -9.79 11.35 -5.86
C VAL A 81 -11.07 11.83 -6.54
N SER A 82 -12.24 11.69 -5.90
CA SER A 82 -13.51 12.26 -6.37
C SER A 82 -13.62 13.75 -6.03
#